data_AF-A0A2V6N6M3-F1
#
_entry.id   AF-A0A2V6N6M3-F1
#
_cell.length_a   1.000
_cell.length_b   1.000
_cell.length_c   1.000
_cell.angle_alpha   90.00
_cell.angle_beta   90.00
_cell.angle_gamma   90.00
#
_symmetry.space_group_name_H-M   'P 1'
#
loop_
_entity.id
_entity.type
_entity.pdbx_description
1 polymer ?
#
loop_
_entity_poly.entity_id
_entity_poly.type
_entity_poly.pdbx_seq_one_letter_code
_entity_poly.pdbx_strand_id
1 'polypeptide(L)'
;IRGGSLRGIRYQMPVPSAQVKSAILLAGLFAKGKTAIVEETQTRDHTERMLRYFFVRTTRDENGTIAIFGDQVPESRDFRIPGDLSSATYWLTAAAAQPGGHLLVRELGLNTTRTPVLGVLVRMGAQVREAIEDVDQLEPRGIVEITGAMLKGTVIQGKEVAQLIDELPVLAVAGALANGTTIIRQAQELRVKETDRIAAIAHNLRAMGAQVIELSDGLEIHGPAPLRGGRIPSFGDHRIVMAFAIAGLFADGETIIQDAECVEISYPGFRNALEQFMTTKRGPGSTPVIGSRSLAPVDE
;
A
#
# COMPACT_ATOMS: atom_id res chain seq x y z
N ILE A 1 28.92 -6.50 -6.97
CA ILE A 1 29.04 -7.00 -5.57
C ILE A 1 29.77 -8.34 -5.61
N ARG A 2 30.82 -8.54 -4.81
CA ARG A 2 31.52 -9.85 -4.67
C ARG A 2 31.28 -10.36 -3.25
N GLY A 3 30.70 -11.55 -3.11
CA GLY A 3 30.45 -12.19 -1.81
C GLY A 3 31.74 -12.69 -1.12
N GLY A 4 31.62 -13.30 0.06
CA GLY A 4 32.76 -13.83 0.80
C GLY A 4 32.37 -14.43 2.15
N SER A 5 33.36 -14.61 3.03
CA SER A 5 33.18 -15.14 4.39
C SER A 5 32.54 -14.10 5.32
N LEU A 6 31.22 -13.99 5.27
CA LEU A 6 30.44 -13.05 6.08
C LEU A 6 30.44 -13.44 7.57
N ARG A 7 30.36 -12.45 8.44
CA ARG A 7 30.20 -12.61 9.89
C ARG A 7 28.95 -11.88 10.34
N GLY A 8 28.23 -12.45 11.30
CA GLY A 8 27.03 -11.84 11.85
C GLY A 8 27.33 -10.50 12.53
N ILE A 9 26.40 -9.56 12.39
CA ILE A 9 26.52 -8.19 12.91
C ILE A 9 25.33 -7.86 13.83
N ARG A 10 25.49 -6.83 14.67
CA ARG A 10 24.36 -6.13 15.29
C ARG A 10 24.19 -4.77 14.62
N TYR A 11 23.07 -4.55 13.95
CA TYR A 11 22.80 -3.36 13.16
C TYR A 11 21.66 -2.54 13.78
N GLN A 12 21.94 -1.29 14.15
CA GLN A 12 20.91 -0.33 14.54
C GLN A 12 20.39 0.34 13.28
N MET A 13 19.11 0.14 12.96
CA MET A 13 18.52 0.68 11.74
C MET A 13 18.23 2.18 11.91
N PRO A 14 18.91 3.08 11.17
CA PRO A 14 18.75 4.53 11.35
C PRO A 14 17.44 5.06 10.76
N VAL A 15 16.93 4.40 9.71
CA VAL A 15 15.67 4.75 9.04
C VAL A 15 14.86 3.46 8.87
N PRO A 16 13.58 3.43 9.27
CA PRO A 16 12.73 2.26 9.10
C PRO A 16 12.68 1.83 7.62
N SER A 17 13.30 0.70 7.28
CA SER A 17 13.27 0.17 5.91
C SER A 17 13.19 -1.36 5.90
N ALA A 18 12.06 -1.88 5.40
CA ALA A 18 11.90 -3.31 5.20
C ALA A 18 12.95 -3.87 4.22
N GLN A 19 13.32 -3.11 3.18
CA GLN A 19 14.29 -3.56 2.18
C GLN A 19 15.70 -3.72 2.76
N VAL A 20 16.15 -2.73 3.56
CA VAL A 20 17.46 -2.82 4.25
C VAL A 20 17.45 -3.98 5.24
N LYS A 21 16.36 -4.13 6.00
CA LYS A 21 16.17 -5.27 6.91
C LYS A 21 16.28 -6.61 6.16
N SER A 22 15.52 -6.78 5.08
CA SER A 22 15.54 -8.00 4.26
C SER A 22 16.92 -8.30 3.70
N ALA A 23 17.63 -7.29 3.18
CA ALA A 23 18.99 -7.46 2.66
C ALA A 23 19.96 -7.96 3.74
N ILE A 24 19.90 -7.41 4.95
CA ILE A 24 20.74 -7.83 6.08
C ILE A 24 20.36 -9.24 6.55
N LEU A 25 19.07 -9.57 6.63
CA LEU A 25 18.63 -10.91 7.01
C LEU A 25 19.07 -11.97 5.98
N LEU A 26 18.91 -11.69 4.69
CA LEU A 26 19.34 -12.59 3.61
C LEU A 26 20.86 -12.77 3.61
N ALA A 27 21.64 -11.71 3.84
CA ALA A 27 23.09 -11.84 4.02
C ALA A 27 23.43 -12.63 5.30
N GLY A 28 22.67 -12.41 6.37
CA GLY A 28 22.81 -13.09 7.66
C GLY A 28 22.58 -14.60 7.59
N LEU A 29 21.80 -15.09 6.64
CA LEU A 29 21.62 -16.52 6.36
C LEU A 29 22.95 -17.21 6.01
N PHE A 30 23.85 -16.50 5.32
CA PHE A 30 25.17 -17.00 4.89
C PHE A 30 26.32 -16.54 5.81
N ALA A 31 26.03 -15.83 6.89
CA ALA A 31 27.04 -15.22 7.75
C ALA A 31 27.32 -16.09 8.98
N LYS A 32 28.59 -16.32 9.31
CA LYS A 32 28.94 -17.07 10.53
C LYS A 32 28.44 -16.33 11.77
N GLY A 33 27.60 -16.99 12.58
CA GLY A 33 27.09 -16.48 13.85
C GLY A 33 25.70 -15.87 13.80
N LYS A 34 25.41 -14.93 14.71
CA LYS A 34 24.12 -14.25 14.85
C LYS A 34 24.15 -12.89 14.15
N THR A 35 23.20 -12.66 13.25
CA THR A 35 22.92 -11.32 12.70
C THR A 35 21.67 -10.77 13.35
N ALA A 36 21.74 -9.58 13.93
CA ALA A 36 20.66 -8.93 14.67
C ALA A 36 20.42 -7.52 14.14
N ILE A 37 19.14 -7.14 14.01
CA ILE A 37 18.67 -5.86 13.50
C ILE A 37 17.77 -5.26 14.56
N VAL A 38 18.06 -4.03 14.96
CA VAL A 38 17.24 -3.26 15.90
C VAL A 38 16.46 -2.22 15.09
N GLU A 39 15.14 -2.32 15.12
CA GLU A 39 14.23 -1.37 14.47
C GLU A 39 13.46 -0.57 15.54
N GLU A 40 13.37 0.76 15.40
CA GLU A 40 12.59 1.60 16.31
C GLU A 40 11.08 1.56 15.99
N THR A 41 10.76 1.38 14.72
CA THR A 41 9.40 1.28 14.19
C THR A 41 9.30 0.02 13.35
N GLN A 42 8.24 -0.75 13.57
CA GLN A 42 8.02 -1.99 12.85
C GLN A 42 7.75 -1.70 11.37
N THR A 43 8.54 -2.34 10.52
CA THR A 43 8.36 -2.34 9.07
C THR A 43 7.68 -3.65 8.62
N ARG A 44 7.39 -3.79 7.32
CA ARG A 44 6.84 -5.02 6.73
C ARG A 44 7.65 -6.26 7.12
N ASP A 45 7.01 -7.36 7.47
CA ASP A 45 7.66 -8.57 8.03
C ASP A 45 7.63 -9.80 7.09
N HIS A 46 7.38 -9.60 5.79
CA HIS A 46 7.28 -10.66 4.79
C HIS A 46 8.53 -11.56 4.76
N THR A 47 9.74 -10.98 4.84
CA THR A 47 10.98 -11.76 4.84
C THR A 47 11.09 -12.64 6.08
N GLU A 48 10.75 -12.11 7.25
CA GLU A 48 10.77 -12.88 8.49
C GLU A 48 9.74 -14.02 8.46
N ARG A 49 8.55 -13.78 7.91
CA ARG A 49 7.52 -14.81 7.71
C ARG A 49 8.00 -15.89 6.74
N MET A 50 8.55 -15.50 5.59
CA MET A 50 9.10 -16.43 4.60
C MET A 50 10.23 -17.28 5.18
N LEU A 51 11.16 -16.66 5.90
CA LEU A 51 12.25 -17.39 6.55
C LEU A 51 11.70 -18.44 7.52
N ARG A 52 10.77 -18.08 8.42
CA ARG A 52 10.15 -19.04 9.34
C ARG A 52 9.38 -20.15 8.61
N TYR A 53 8.66 -19.79 7.55
CA TYR A 53 7.89 -20.74 6.75
C TYR A 53 8.80 -21.80 6.12
N PHE A 54 9.94 -21.40 5.56
CA PHE A 54 10.98 -22.27 5.02
C PHE A 54 11.94 -22.82 6.11
N PHE A 55 11.47 -22.92 7.36
CA PHE A 55 12.18 -23.49 8.51
C PHE A 55 13.52 -22.84 8.88
N VAL A 56 13.77 -21.61 8.42
CA VAL A 56 14.90 -20.81 8.89
C VAL A 56 14.56 -20.18 10.24
N ARG A 57 15.38 -20.48 11.25
CA ARG A 57 15.21 -19.93 12.60
C ARG A 57 15.48 -18.43 12.61
N THR A 58 14.43 -17.67 12.91
CA THR A 58 14.50 -16.25 13.26
C THR A 58 13.93 -16.01 14.65
N THR A 59 14.45 -15.04 15.39
CA THR A 59 13.90 -14.61 16.70
C THR A 59 13.51 -13.14 16.64
N ARG A 60 12.47 -12.76 17.37
CA ARG A 60 12.17 -11.36 17.68
C ARG A 60 12.05 -11.23 19.20
N ASP A 61 12.85 -10.37 19.82
CA ASP A 61 12.75 -10.12 21.26
C ASP A 61 11.70 -9.06 21.60
N GLU A 62 11.43 -8.87 22.89
CA GLU A 62 10.45 -7.90 23.40
C GLU A 62 10.78 -6.44 23.00
N ASN A 63 12.04 -6.15 22.74
CA ASN A 63 12.51 -4.84 22.30
C ASN A 63 12.39 -4.65 20.78
N GLY A 64 11.84 -5.62 20.05
CA GLY A 64 11.70 -5.58 18.60
C GLY A 64 12.97 -5.93 17.84
N THR A 65 14.02 -6.43 18.50
CA THR A 65 15.24 -6.86 17.83
C THR A 65 14.98 -8.16 17.08
N ILE A 66 15.17 -8.14 15.77
CA ILE A 66 15.03 -9.30 14.90
C ILE A 66 16.40 -9.93 14.73
N ALA A 67 16.51 -11.25 14.79
CA ALA A 67 17.76 -11.94 14.53
C ALA A 67 17.58 -13.20 13.68
N ILE A 68 18.61 -13.48 12.88
CA ILE A 68 18.80 -14.70 12.10
C ILE A 68 20.15 -15.31 12.48
N PHE A 69 20.23 -16.63 12.41
CA PHE A 69 21.44 -17.40 12.63
C PHE A 69 21.93 -17.90 11.26
N GLY A 70 23.23 -17.78 10.98
CA GLY A 70 23.75 -18.30 9.73
C GLY A 70 23.88 -19.81 9.71
N ASP A 71 24.41 -20.31 8.58
CA ASP A 71 24.65 -21.73 8.32
C ASP A 71 23.35 -22.57 8.36
N GLN A 72 22.22 -21.94 8.03
CA GLN A 72 20.91 -22.59 7.89
C GLN A 72 20.58 -22.80 6.41
N VAL A 73 19.94 -23.91 6.09
CA VAL A 73 19.46 -24.23 4.74
C VAL A 73 17.94 -24.16 4.75
N PRO A 74 17.30 -23.27 3.96
CA PRO A 74 15.86 -23.24 3.83
C PRO A 74 15.32 -24.53 3.20
N GLU A 75 14.18 -25.02 3.66
CA GLU A 75 13.50 -26.16 3.05
C GLU A 75 12.44 -25.70 2.05
N SER A 76 12.31 -26.39 0.91
CA SER A 76 11.30 -26.06 -0.10
C SER A 76 9.88 -26.37 0.38
N ARG A 77 8.94 -25.48 0.08
CA ARG A 77 7.51 -25.63 0.45
C ARG A 77 6.61 -24.92 -0.54
N ASP A 78 5.41 -25.47 -0.73
CA ASP A 78 4.36 -24.87 -1.54
C ASP A 78 3.56 -23.85 -0.74
N PHE A 79 3.34 -22.67 -1.30
CA PHE A 79 2.49 -21.64 -0.70
C PHE A 79 1.72 -20.88 -1.78
N ARG A 80 0.65 -20.21 -1.37
CA ARG A 80 -0.13 -19.33 -2.24
C ARG A 80 0.21 -17.88 -1.93
N ILE A 81 0.44 -17.10 -2.98
CA ILE A 81 0.65 -15.66 -2.88
C ILE A 81 -0.72 -15.00 -2.69
N PRO A 82 -0.97 -14.27 -1.59
CA PRO A 82 -2.23 -13.55 -1.40
C PRO A 82 -2.33 -12.36 -2.36
N GLY A 83 -3.54 -11.87 -2.58
CA GLY A 83 -3.77 -10.61 -3.29
C GLY A 83 -3.10 -9.43 -2.59
N ASP A 84 -2.61 -8.47 -3.38
CA ASP A 84 -1.90 -7.31 -2.83
C ASP A 84 -2.87 -6.24 -2.31
N LEU A 85 -2.74 -5.94 -1.02
CA LEU A 85 -3.50 -4.89 -0.35
C LEU A 85 -3.19 -3.49 -0.91
N SER A 86 -1.97 -3.20 -1.36
CA SER A 86 -1.68 -1.89 -1.96
C SER A 86 -2.51 -1.69 -3.23
N SER A 87 -2.56 -2.71 -4.10
CA SER A 87 -3.36 -2.69 -5.32
C SER A 87 -4.87 -2.61 -5.01
N ALA A 88 -5.36 -3.35 -4.02
CA ALA A 88 -6.77 -3.28 -3.61
C ALA A 88 -7.15 -1.93 -3.00
N THR A 89 -6.21 -1.22 -2.35
CA THR A 89 -6.46 0.05 -1.67
C THR A 89 -7.02 1.11 -2.59
N TYR A 90 -6.63 1.15 -3.88
CA TYR A 90 -7.18 2.09 -4.84
C TYR A 90 -8.70 1.91 -5.00
N TRP A 91 -9.14 0.67 -5.15
CA TRP A 91 -10.56 0.32 -5.30
C TRP A 91 -11.33 0.46 -3.98
N LEU A 92 -10.73 0.06 -2.86
CA LEU A 92 -11.31 0.26 -1.53
C LEU A 92 -11.52 1.76 -1.26
N THR A 93 -10.57 2.61 -1.63
CA THR A 93 -10.70 4.07 -1.47
C THR A 93 -11.79 4.65 -2.36
N ALA A 94 -11.87 4.21 -3.62
CA ALA A 94 -12.95 4.63 -4.52
C ALA A 94 -14.33 4.24 -3.98
N ALA A 95 -14.49 2.99 -3.51
CA ALA A 95 -15.73 2.54 -2.89
C ALA A 95 -16.04 3.29 -1.59
N ALA A 96 -15.02 3.58 -0.76
CA ALA A 96 -15.15 4.33 0.49
C ALA A 96 -15.64 5.78 0.26
N ALA A 97 -15.14 6.44 -0.78
CA ALA A 97 -15.44 7.83 -1.08
C ALA A 97 -16.81 8.03 -1.75
N GLN A 98 -17.46 6.96 -2.22
CA GLN A 98 -18.81 7.00 -2.76
C GLN A 98 -19.84 6.67 -1.66
N PRO A 99 -20.72 7.59 -1.23
CA PRO A 99 -21.77 7.26 -0.26
C PRO A 99 -22.65 6.10 -0.74
N GLY A 100 -22.74 5.04 0.07
CA GLY A 100 -23.46 3.81 -0.30
C GLY A 100 -22.75 2.94 -1.34
N GLY A 101 -21.54 3.32 -1.79
CA GLY A 101 -20.67 2.47 -2.57
C GLY A 101 -20.32 1.21 -1.79
N HIS A 102 -20.22 0.08 -2.47
CA HIS A 102 -19.96 -1.22 -1.85
C HIS A 102 -18.96 -1.99 -2.69
N LEU A 103 -17.96 -2.57 -2.04
CA LEU A 103 -16.94 -3.39 -2.70
C LEU A 103 -16.56 -4.55 -1.79
N LEU A 104 -16.52 -5.76 -2.35
CA LEU A 104 -16.00 -6.95 -1.70
C LEU A 104 -14.76 -7.44 -2.46
N VAL A 105 -13.63 -7.48 -1.77
CA VAL A 105 -12.36 -8.01 -2.29
C VAL A 105 -12.04 -9.30 -1.57
N ARG A 106 -11.73 -10.36 -2.34
CA ARG A 106 -11.43 -11.70 -1.83
C ARG A 106 -9.95 -12.04 -1.98
N GLU A 107 -9.50 -13.05 -1.23
CA GLU A 107 -8.13 -13.57 -1.26
C GLU A 107 -7.08 -12.48 -0.98
N LEU A 108 -7.43 -11.45 -0.21
CA LEU A 108 -6.57 -10.30 0.07
C LEU A 108 -5.59 -10.61 1.19
N GLY A 109 -4.34 -10.18 1.06
CA GLY A 109 -3.34 -10.28 2.12
C GLY A 109 -3.68 -9.36 3.29
N LEU A 110 -3.86 -9.95 4.47
CA LEU A 110 -4.26 -9.27 5.71
C LEU A 110 -3.12 -9.25 6.74
N ASN A 111 -1.88 -9.12 6.26
CA ASN A 111 -0.74 -8.96 7.13
C ASN A 111 -0.89 -7.66 7.93
N THR A 112 -0.79 -7.75 9.26
CA THR A 112 -1.01 -6.61 10.17
C THR A 112 -0.04 -5.45 9.97
N THR A 113 1.10 -5.69 9.31
CA THR A 113 2.05 -4.63 8.90
C THR A 113 1.63 -3.89 7.63
N ARG A 114 0.52 -4.31 6.99
CA ARG A 114 -0.03 -3.76 5.74
C ARG A 114 -1.48 -3.29 5.88
N THR A 115 -2.25 -3.85 6.81
CA THR A 115 -3.66 -3.47 7.05
C THR A 115 -3.95 -2.11 7.73
N PRO A 116 -2.99 -1.30 8.23
CA PRO A 116 -3.33 0.00 8.82
C PRO A 116 -4.16 0.92 7.92
N VAL A 117 -4.08 0.74 6.60
CA VAL A 117 -4.88 1.50 5.62
C VAL A 117 -6.38 1.32 5.81
N LEU A 118 -6.82 0.12 6.19
CA LEU A 118 -8.21 -0.17 6.52
C LEU A 118 -8.65 0.65 7.75
N GLY A 119 -7.78 0.74 8.75
CA GLY A 119 -7.97 1.59 9.92
C GLY A 119 -8.10 3.08 9.56
N VAL A 120 -7.31 3.58 8.61
CA VAL A 120 -7.45 4.96 8.11
C VAL A 120 -8.82 5.17 7.47
N LEU A 121 -9.26 4.27 6.58
CA LEU A 121 -10.57 4.38 5.93
C LEU A 121 -11.72 4.35 6.95
N VAL A 122 -11.62 3.54 8.01
CA VAL A 122 -12.56 3.56 9.15
C VAL A 122 -12.53 4.90 9.89
N ARG A 123 -11.35 5.46 10.19
CA ARG A 123 -11.23 6.80 10.82
C ARG A 123 -11.84 7.89 9.95
N MET A 124 -11.75 7.74 8.63
CA MET A 124 -12.38 8.65 7.66
C MET A 124 -13.90 8.43 7.55
N GLY A 125 -14.45 7.37 8.13
CA GLY A 125 -15.90 7.15 8.25
C GLY A 125 -16.46 6.06 7.34
N ALA A 126 -15.64 5.36 6.57
CA ALA A 126 -16.08 4.18 5.83
C ALA A 126 -16.38 3.01 6.79
N GLN A 127 -17.30 2.14 6.42
CA GLN A 127 -17.53 0.89 7.14
C GLN A 127 -16.66 -0.19 6.52
N VAL A 128 -15.76 -0.78 7.30
CA VAL A 128 -14.88 -1.85 6.83
C VAL A 128 -15.15 -3.10 7.66
N ARG A 129 -15.31 -4.24 6.99
CA ARG A 129 -15.34 -5.56 7.61
C ARG A 129 -14.26 -6.42 6.97
N GLU A 130 -13.48 -7.08 7.80
CA GLU A 130 -12.48 -8.04 7.36
C GLU A 130 -12.73 -9.40 8.02
N ALA A 131 -12.47 -10.47 7.29
CA ALA A 131 -12.45 -11.81 7.85
C ALA A 131 -11.23 -12.55 7.31
N ILE A 132 -10.40 -13.05 8.21
CA ILE A 132 -9.26 -13.90 7.86
C ILE A 132 -9.78 -15.33 7.69
N GLU A 133 -9.59 -15.89 6.52
CA GLU A 133 -10.08 -17.23 6.15
C GLU A 133 -9.00 -18.29 6.33
N ASP A 134 -7.72 -17.91 6.29
CA ASP A 134 -6.59 -18.83 6.33
C ASP A 134 -5.42 -18.21 7.12
N VAL A 135 -5.21 -18.70 8.35
CA VAL A 135 -4.12 -18.27 9.26
C VAL A 135 -2.90 -19.19 9.25
N ASP A 136 -3.04 -20.42 8.75
CA ASP A 136 -2.00 -21.46 8.82
C ASP A 136 -1.02 -21.41 7.63
N GLN A 137 -1.20 -20.45 6.73
CA GLN A 137 -0.33 -20.21 5.58
C GLN A 137 0.75 -19.16 5.89
N LEU A 138 1.70 -19.04 4.96
CA LEU A 138 2.81 -18.08 5.01
C LEU A 138 2.36 -16.65 5.36
N GLU A 139 1.32 -16.16 4.68
CA GLU A 139 0.71 -14.85 4.89
C GLU A 139 -0.78 -15.02 5.20
N PRO A 140 -1.33 -14.29 6.19
CA PRO A 140 -2.76 -14.31 6.45
C PRO A 140 -3.51 -13.75 5.26
N ARG A 141 -4.60 -14.42 4.86
CA ARG A 141 -5.46 -13.95 3.77
C ARG A 141 -6.94 -14.09 4.09
N GLY A 142 -7.75 -13.31 3.39
CA GLY A 142 -9.19 -13.43 3.49
C GLY A 142 -9.94 -12.39 2.69
N ILE A 143 -11.02 -11.88 3.26
CA ILE A 143 -11.92 -10.95 2.59
C ILE A 143 -11.90 -9.57 3.25
N VAL A 144 -12.07 -8.53 2.43
CA VAL A 144 -12.37 -7.17 2.88
C VAL A 144 -13.61 -6.68 2.19
N GLU A 145 -14.61 -6.30 2.97
CA GLU A 145 -15.82 -5.64 2.54
C GLU A 145 -15.77 -4.18 3.00
N ILE A 146 -16.02 -3.25 2.08
CA ILE A 146 -16.10 -1.82 2.39
C ILE A 146 -17.41 -1.23 1.89
N THR A 147 -18.04 -0.43 2.75
CA THR A 147 -19.19 0.39 2.42
C THR A 147 -18.83 1.86 2.60
N GLY A 148 -19.00 2.64 1.54
CA GLY A 148 -18.64 4.05 1.50
C GLY A 148 -19.64 4.96 2.20
N ALA A 149 -19.12 6.11 2.60
CA ALA A 149 -19.83 7.12 3.37
C ALA A 149 -19.34 8.51 2.98
N MET A 150 -19.95 9.55 3.53
CA MET A 150 -19.35 10.89 3.48
C MET A 150 -18.09 10.88 4.34
N LEU A 151 -16.92 10.89 3.69
CA LEU A 151 -15.64 10.83 4.37
C LEU A 151 -15.40 12.10 5.21
N LYS A 152 -14.57 11.95 6.24
CA LYS A 152 -14.10 13.02 7.14
C LYS A 152 -12.57 13.06 7.14
N GLY A 153 -12.02 14.25 7.28
CA GLY A 153 -10.59 14.46 7.41
C GLY A 153 -10.01 13.71 8.61
N THR A 154 -8.77 13.27 8.50
CA THR A 154 -8.09 12.52 9.56
C THR A 154 -6.61 12.89 9.65
N VAL A 155 -5.93 12.42 10.68
CA VAL A 155 -4.48 12.58 10.81
C VAL A 155 -3.81 11.24 10.57
N ILE A 156 -2.74 11.24 9.77
CA ILE A 156 -1.87 10.10 9.49
C ILE A 156 -0.45 10.54 9.84
N GLN A 157 0.06 10.06 10.97
CA GLN A 157 1.36 10.49 11.49
C GLN A 157 1.99 9.44 12.39
N GLY A 158 3.25 9.63 12.73
CA GLY A 158 3.98 8.76 13.64
C GLY A 158 4.24 7.39 13.03
N LYS A 159 4.04 6.34 13.83
CA LYS A 159 4.48 4.98 13.48
C LYS A 159 3.69 4.34 12.33
N GLU A 160 2.43 4.74 12.12
CA GLU A 160 1.61 4.16 11.03
C GLU A 160 2.11 4.57 9.63
N VAL A 161 2.83 5.69 9.50
CA VAL A 161 3.33 6.20 8.21
C VAL A 161 4.25 5.19 7.53
N ALA A 162 5.13 4.53 8.28
CA ALA A 162 6.04 3.51 7.74
C ALA A 162 5.30 2.30 7.15
N GLN A 163 4.08 2.02 7.63
CA GLN A 163 3.24 0.92 7.18
C GLN A 163 2.32 1.32 6.01
N LEU A 164 2.09 2.63 5.85
CA LEU A 164 1.17 3.24 4.87
C LEU A 164 1.89 3.95 3.72
N ILE A 165 3.23 3.94 3.69
CA ILE A 165 4.07 4.80 2.83
C ILE A 165 3.67 4.73 1.35
N ASP A 166 3.17 3.58 0.94
CA ASP A 166 2.81 3.19 -0.41
C ASP A 166 1.33 3.54 -0.72
N GLU A 167 0.48 3.65 0.30
CA GLU A 167 -0.94 3.99 0.22
C GLU A 167 -1.20 5.50 0.38
N LEU A 168 -0.22 6.27 0.87
CA LEU A 168 -0.34 7.71 1.06
C LEU A 168 -0.81 8.49 -0.19
N PRO A 169 -0.39 8.18 -1.43
CA PRO A 169 -0.91 8.87 -2.62
C PRO A 169 -2.43 8.79 -2.76
N VAL A 170 -3.03 7.62 -2.56
CA VAL A 170 -4.48 7.45 -2.70
C VAL A 170 -5.24 7.87 -1.45
N LEU A 171 -4.64 7.79 -0.27
CA LEU A 171 -5.19 8.38 0.96
C LEU A 171 -5.21 9.92 0.90
N ALA A 172 -4.26 10.54 0.20
CA ALA A 172 -4.29 11.98 -0.06
C ALA A 172 -5.48 12.36 -0.96
N VAL A 173 -5.77 11.55 -1.99
CA VAL A 173 -6.99 11.70 -2.80
C VAL A 173 -8.24 11.53 -1.94
N ALA A 174 -8.30 10.53 -1.06
CA ALA A 174 -9.39 10.38 -0.10
C ALA A 174 -9.55 11.62 0.78
N GLY A 175 -8.43 12.24 1.20
CA GLY A 175 -8.42 13.48 1.98
C GLY A 175 -9.02 14.68 1.23
N ALA A 176 -8.77 14.79 -0.08
CA ALA A 176 -9.37 15.83 -0.90
C ALA A 176 -10.89 15.66 -1.06
N LEU A 177 -11.38 14.41 -1.01
CA LEU A 177 -12.81 14.08 -1.08
C LEU A 177 -13.51 14.13 0.29
N ALA A 178 -12.76 14.21 1.38
CA ALA A 178 -13.28 14.14 2.73
C ALA A 178 -13.64 15.51 3.32
N ASN A 179 -14.65 15.56 4.20
CA ASN A 179 -15.01 16.79 4.90
C ASN A 179 -14.00 17.14 6.00
N GLY A 180 -13.42 18.33 5.92
CA GLY A 180 -12.44 18.83 6.88
C GLY A 180 -11.01 18.74 6.35
N THR A 181 -10.03 18.68 7.24
CA THR A 181 -8.61 18.66 6.86
C THR A 181 -8.01 17.29 7.15
N THR A 182 -7.36 16.70 6.15
CA THR A 182 -6.51 15.53 6.32
C THR A 182 -5.05 15.97 6.42
N ILE A 183 -4.36 15.51 7.47
CA ILE A 183 -2.98 15.87 7.77
C ILE A 183 -2.11 14.62 7.67
N ILE A 184 -1.09 14.68 6.82
CA ILE A 184 -0.04 13.65 6.69
C ILE A 184 1.26 14.28 7.17
N ARG A 185 1.92 13.68 8.17
CA ARG A 185 3.21 14.16 8.72
C ARG A 185 4.22 13.02 8.82
N GLN A 186 5.49 13.37 9.01
CA GLN A 186 6.59 12.41 9.19
C GLN A 186 6.74 11.41 8.03
N ALA A 187 6.42 11.87 6.81
CA ALA A 187 6.45 11.11 5.57
C ALA A 187 7.61 11.54 4.64
N GLN A 188 8.72 12.05 5.19
CA GLN A 188 9.85 12.58 4.40
C GLN A 188 10.41 11.56 3.39
N GLU A 189 10.29 10.26 3.68
CA GLU A 189 10.73 9.18 2.80
C GLU A 189 10.02 9.21 1.42
N LEU A 190 8.82 9.79 1.32
CA LEU A 190 8.11 9.96 0.04
C LEU A 190 8.86 10.85 -0.96
N ARG A 191 9.74 11.74 -0.47
CA ARG A 191 10.49 12.66 -1.34
C ARG A 191 11.60 11.98 -2.13
N VAL A 192 12.04 10.80 -1.68
CA VAL A 192 13.18 10.06 -2.23
C VAL A 192 12.77 8.70 -2.83
N LYS A 193 11.48 8.55 -3.15
CA LYS A 193 10.96 7.39 -3.88
C LYS A 193 11.29 7.52 -5.37
N GLU A 194 10.58 6.78 -6.22
CA GLU A 194 10.71 6.86 -7.68
C GLU A 194 10.56 8.30 -8.20
N THR A 195 9.77 9.10 -7.49
CA THR A 195 9.66 10.56 -7.62
C THR A 195 9.54 11.21 -6.24
N ASP A 196 9.57 12.54 -6.17
CA ASP A 196 9.11 13.26 -4.98
C ASP A 196 7.58 13.17 -4.92
N ARG A 197 7.07 12.13 -4.26
CA ARG A 197 5.63 11.85 -4.18
C ARG A 197 4.87 12.95 -3.43
N ILE A 198 5.48 13.61 -2.44
CA ILE A 198 4.82 14.71 -1.73
C ILE A 198 4.56 15.87 -2.70
N ALA A 199 5.58 16.28 -3.44
CA ALA A 199 5.47 17.35 -4.43
C ALA A 199 4.49 16.97 -5.56
N ALA A 200 4.56 15.74 -6.06
CA ALA A 200 3.67 15.24 -7.12
C ALA A 200 2.20 15.24 -6.70
N ILE A 201 1.89 14.73 -5.50
CA ILE A 201 0.52 14.72 -4.95
C ILE A 201 0.02 16.15 -4.78
N ALA A 202 0.81 17.04 -4.17
CA ALA A 202 0.42 18.42 -3.94
C ALA A 202 0.17 19.17 -5.26
N HIS A 203 1.04 18.99 -6.26
CA HIS A 203 0.88 19.56 -7.59
C HIS A 203 -0.42 19.11 -8.24
N ASN A 204 -0.64 17.80 -8.33
CA ASN A 204 -1.77 17.23 -9.06
C ASN A 204 -3.12 17.53 -8.36
N LEU A 205 -3.20 17.46 -7.03
CA LEU A 205 -4.41 17.84 -6.29
C LEU A 205 -4.74 19.34 -6.48
N ARG A 206 -3.75 20.23 -6.47
CA ARG A 206 -3.95 21.66 -6.77
C ARG A 206 -4.41 21.87 -8.21
N ALA A 207 -3.84 21.15 -9.17
CA ALA A 207 -4.25 21.21 -10.58
C ALA A 207 -5.71 20.78 -10.77
N MET A 208 -6.18 19.83 -9.95
CA MET A 208 -7.59 19.41 -9.90
C MET A 208 -8.49 20.32 -9.05
N GLY A 209 -7.96 21.40 -8.46
CA GLY A 209 -8.73 22.41 -7.73
C GLY A 209 -8.83 22.21 -6.21
N ALA A 210 -8.11 21.25 -5.62
CA ALA A 210 -8.06 21.09 -4.16
C ALA A 210 -7.07 22.07 -3.51
N GLN A 211 -7.38 22.50 -2.29
CA GLN A 211 -6.46 23.29 -1.49
C GLN A 211 -5.53 22.35 -0.72
N VAL A 212 -4.24 22.40 -1.04
CA VAL A 212 -3.20 21.56 -0.42
C VAL A 212 -2.02 22.40 0.02
N ILE A 213 -1.60 22.24 1.27
CA ILE A 213 -0.35 22.78 1.80
C ILE A 213 0.70 21.67 1.73
N GLU A 214 1.80 21.95 1.04
CA GLU A 214 2.94 21.03 0.98
C GLU A 214 3.87 21.32 2.15
N LEU A 215 4.26 20.29 2.87
CA LEU A 215 5.20 20.37 3.99
C LEU A 215 6.45 19.57 3.64
N SER A 216 7.60 19.90 4.25
CA SER A 216 8.83 19.12 4.07
C SER A 216 8.66 17.64 4.43
N ASP A 217 7.75 17.33 5.36
CA ASP A 217 7.47 16.00 5.88
C ASP A 217 6.06 15.48 5.58
N GLY A 218 5.31 16.09 4.67
CA GLY A 218 3.98 15.60 4.32
C GLY A 218 3.08 16.65 3.68
N LEU A 219 1.79 16.59 4.00
CA LEU A 219 0.72 17.31 3.32
C LEU A 219 -0.38 17.71 4.31
N GLU A 220 -0.97 18.90 4.13
CA GLU A 220 -2.29 19.23 4.68
C GLU A 220 -3.26 19.44 3.53
N ILE A 221 -4.35 18.68 3.52
CA ILE A 221 -5.29 18.60 2.41
C ILE A 221 -6.66 19.01 2.92
N HIS A 222 -7.24 20.06 2.35
CA HIS A 222 -8.55 20.56 2.76
C HIS A 222 -9.62 20.07 1.80
N GLY A 223 -10.65 19.42 2.35
CA GLY A 223 -11.80 18.94 1.61
C GLY A 223 -13.15 19.27 2.29
N PRO A 224 -14.27 18.96 1.62
CA PRO A 224 -14.31 18.33 0.31
C PRO A 224 -14.00 19.34 -0.80
N ALA A 225 -13.14 18.97 -1.74
CA ALA A 225 -12.81 19.80 -2.89
C ALA A 225 -13.68 19.41 -4.11
N PRO A 226 -14.25 20.38 -4.84
CA PRO A 226 -14.89 20.11 -6.12
C PRO A 226 -13.82 19.84 -7.18
N LEU A 227 -13.38 18.59 -7.29
CA LEU A 227 -12.32 18.21 -8.21
C LEU A 227 -12.74 18.45 -9.66
N ARG A 228 -11.81 18.99 -10.46
CA ARG A 228 -11.98 19.20 -11.90
C ARG A 228 -10.98 18.34 -12.67
N GLY A 229 -11.45 17.77 -13.77
CA GLY A 229 -10.62 17.09 -14.74
C GLY A 229 -9.61 18.03 -15.38
N GLY A 230 -8.57 17.43 -15.93
CA GLY A 230 -7.47 18.15 -16.56
C GLY A 230 -6.36 17.19 -16.98
N ARG A 231 -5.25 17.75 -17.44
CA ARG A 231 -4.04 16.98 -17.76
C ARG A 231 -3.19 16.85 -16.50
N ILE A 232 -2.98 15.61 -16.06
CA ILE A 232 -2.32 15.29 -14.80
C ILE A 232 -1.01 14.53 -15.09
N PRO A 233 0.16 15.09 -14.75
CA PRO A 233 1.43 14.38 -14.93
C PRO A 233 1.55 13.18 -13.98
N SER A 234 2.05 12.04 -14.48
CA SER A 234 2.40 10.87 -13.65
C SER A 234 3.70 11.05 -12.87
N PHE A 235 4.58 11.94 -13.35
CA PHE A 235 5.97 12.05 -12.91
C PHE A 235 6.75 10.72 -12.99
N GLY A 236 6.34 9.80 -13.88
CA GLY A 236 6.93 8.48 -14.01
C GLY A 236 6.61 7.51 -12.88
N ASP A 237 5.67 7.84 -11.98
CA ASP A 237 5.34 7.03 -10.80
C ASP A 237 3.96 6.37 -10.94
N HIS A 238 3.95 5.04 -10.96
CA HIS A 238 2.75 4.22 -11.09
C HIS A 238 1.71 4.46 -9.98
N ARG A 239 2.14 4.81 -8.76
CA ARG A 239 1.23 5.10 -7.65
C ARG A 239 0.55 6.44 -7.82
N ILE A 240 1.24 7.42 -8.40
CA ILE A 240 0.64 8.70 -8.77
C ILE A 240 -0.40 8.45 -9.86
N VAL A 241 -0.08 7.69 -10.91
CA VAL A 241 -1.07 7.35 -11.95
C VAL A 241 -2.31 6.70 -11.35
N MET A 242 -2.15 5.63 -10.56
CA MET A 242 -3.30 4.93 -9.99
C MET A 242 -4.11 5.82 -9.03
N ALA A 243 -3.45 6.62 -8.17
CA ALA A 243 -4.15 7.53 -7.26
C ALA A 243 -4.96 8.58 -8.02
N PHE A 244 -4.40 9.21 -9.05
CA PHE A 244 -5.09 10.24 -9.82
C PHE A 244 -6.11 9.68 -10.82
N ALA A 245 -6.00 8.39 -11.19
CA ALA A 245 -7.08 7.69 -11.88
C ALA A 245 -8.30 7.54 -10.96
N ILE A 246 -8.09 7.19 -9.69
CA ILE A 246 -9.17 7.18 -8.69
C ILE A 246 -9.73 8.60 -8.47
N ALA A 247 -8.87 9.64 -8.38
CA ALA A 247 -9.33 11.02 -8.27
C ALA A 247 -10.23 11.44 -9.45
N GLY A 248 -9.88 11.03 -10.67
CA GLY A 248 -10.65 11.28 -11.89
C GLY A 248 -12.07 10.71 -11.87
N LEU A 249 -12.33 9.64 -11.10
CA LEU A 249 -13.68 9.08 -10.93
C LEU A 249 -14.64 10.04 -10.21
N PHE A 250 -14.10 11.03 -9.49
CA PHE A 250 -14.86 12.02 -8.71
C PHE A 250 -14.72 13.44 -9.25
N ALA A 251 -14.00 13.62 -10.35
CA ALA A 251 -13.74 14.92 -10.95
C ALA A 251 -14.81 15.29 -11.99
N ASP A 252 -15.14 16.58 -12.09
CA ASP A 252 -15.97 17.11 -13.16
C ASP A 252 -15.14 17.32 -14.43
N GLY A 253 -15.56 16.73 -15.54
CA GLY A 253 -14.84 16.77 -16.83
C GLY A 253 -13.82 15.64 -17.02
N GLU A 254 -13.15 15.67 -18.18
CA GLU A 254 -12.19 14.63 -18.57
C GLU A 254 -10.87 14.77 -17.81
N THR A 255 -10.38 13.67 -17.23
CA THR A 255 -9.05 13.58 -16.61
C THR A 255 -8.12 12.77 -17.49
N ILE A 256 -7.04 13.39 -17.97
CA ILE A 256 -6.03 12.75 -18.82
C ILE A 256 -4.74 12.64 -18.02
N ILE A 257 -4.38 11.43 -17.62
CA ILE A 257 -3.11 11.16 -16.94
C ILE A 257 -2.03 10.94 -17.98
N GLN A 258 -0.96 11.73 -17.92
CA GLN A 258 0.14 11.69 -18.88
C GLN A 258 1.14 10.60 -18.49
N ASP A 259 1.74 9.95 -19.49
CA ASP A 259 2.81 8.96 -19.32
C ASP A 259 2.40 7.85 -18.32
N ALA A 260 1.22 7.27 -18.54
CA ALA A 260 0.57 6.30 -17.66
C ALA A 260 1.08 4.86 -17.83
N GLU A 261 1.96 4.61 -18.81
CA GLU A 261 2.48 3.28 -19.17
C GLU A 261 3.27 2.63 -18.02
N CYS A 262 3.79 3.43 -17.08
CA CYS A 262 4.52 2.92 -15.92
C CYS A 262 3.64 2.07 -14.98
N VAL A 263 2.31 2.18 -15.05
CA VAL A 263 1.39 1.33 -14.27
C VAL A 263 1.53 -0.13 -14.66
N GLU A 264 1.75 -0.45 -15.93
CA GLU A 264 1.84 -1.82 -16.43
C GLU A 264 2.98 -2.63 -15.77
N ILE A 265 4.01 -1.96 -15.26
CA ILE A 265 5.11 -2.60 -14.53
C ILE A 265 4.63 -3.14 -13.17
N SER A 266 3.71 -2.42 -12.54
CA SER A 266 3.24 -2.69 -11.16
C SER A 266 1.88 -3.40 -11.11
N TYR A 267 0.98 -3.06 -12.03
CA TYR A 267 -0.38 -3.56 -12.10
C TYR A 267 -0.86 -3.60 -13.57
N PRO A 268 -0.43 -4.60 -14.37
CA PRO A 268 -0.84 -4.74 -15.77
C PRO A 268 -2.36 -4.78 -16.00
N GLY A 269 -3.11 -5.30 -15.02
CA GLY A 269 -4.58 -5.38 -15.09
C GLY A 269 -5.32 -4.10 -14.70
N PHE A 270 -4.61 -3.01 -14.36
CA PHE A 270 -5.24 -1.82 -13.76
C PHE A 270 -6.28 -1.18 -14.67
N ARG A 271 -5.96 -1.01 -15.96
CA ARG A 271 -6.90 -0.41 -16.93
C ARG A 271 -8.18 -1.24 -17.04
N ASN A 272 -8.07 -2.55 -17.16
CA ASN A 272 -9.23 -3.44 -17.25
C ASN A 272 -10.06 -3.37 -15.96
N ALA A 273 -9.41 -3.32 -14.79
CA ALA A 273 -10.10 -3.16 -13.52
C ALA A 273 -10.81 -1.79 -13.42
N LEU A 274 -10.21 -0.71 -13.91
CA LEU A 274 -10.82 0.61 -13.99
C LEU A 274 -12.08 0.61 -14.87
N GLU A 275 -11.97 0.03 -16.06
CA GLU A 275 -13.09 -0.10 -17.00
C GLU A 275 -14.22 -0.94 -16.39
N GLN A 276 -13.91 -2.05 -15.71
CA GLN A 276 -14.92 -2.84 -14.99
C GLN A 276 -15.58 -2.06 -13.85
N PHE A 277 -14.79 -1.32 -13.08
CA PHE A 277 -15.29 -0.48 -11.98
C PHE A 277 -16.25 0.60 -12.50
N MET A 278 -16.00 1.16 -13.68
CA MET A 278 -16.85 2.17 -14.34
C MET A 278 -18.09 1.57 -15.02
N THR A 279 -17.97 0.39 -15.64
CA THR A 279 -19.02 -0.19 -16.50
C THR A 279 -20.02 -1.07 -15.76
N THR A 280 -19.71 -1.53 -14.54
CA THR A 280 -20.66 -2.29 -13.73
C THR A 280 -21.88 -1.42 -13.46
N LYS A 281 -22.98 -1.68 -14.18
CA LYS A 281 -24.24 -0.92 -14.07
C LYS A 281 -24.59 -0.76 -12.60
N ARG A 282 -24.72 0.49 -12.15
CA ARG A 282 -25.27 0.91 -10.85
C ARG A 282 -26.74 0.48 -10.73
N GLY A 283 -27.01 -0.83 -10.76
CA GLY A 283 -28.30 -1.41 -10.40
C GLY A 283 -28.36 -1.59 -8.88
N PRO A 284 -29.56 -1.60 -8.28
CA PRO A 284 -29.72 -1.85 -6.86
C PRO A 284 -29.35 -3.31 -6.56
N GLY A 285 -28.08 -3.59 -6.25
CA GLY A 285 -27.65 -4.86 -5.65
C GLY A 285 -26.52 -5.64 -6.34
N SER A 286 -25.85 -5.15 -7.40
CA SER A 286 -24.66 -5.83 -7.91
C SER A 286 -23.39 -5.33 -7.24
N THR A 287 -22.86 -6.11 -6.29
CA THR A 287 -21.54 -5.89 -5.68
C THR A 287 -20.44 -6.17 -6.72
N PRO A 288 -19.59 -5.18 -7.07
CA PRO A 288 -18.37 -5.48 -7.81
C PRO A 288 -17.49 -6.40 -6.95
N VAL A 289 -17.12 -7.56 -7.49
CA VAL A 289 -16.15 -8.46 -6.87
C VAL A 289 -14.88 -8.39 -7.71
N ILE A 290 -13.85 -7.76 -7.17
CA ILE A 290 -12.52 -7.76 -7.80
C ILE A 290 -11.74 -8.91 -7.19
N GLY A 291 -11.57 -9.99 -7.96
CA GLY A 291 -10.73 -11.13 -7.62
C GLY A 291 -9.39 -11.06 -8.38
N SER A 292 -8.31 -11.50 -7.75
CA SER A 292 -6.94 -11.49 -8.33
C SER A 292 -6.69 -12.50 -9.47
N ARG A 293 -7.72 -13.10 -10.06
CA ARG A 293 -7.56 -14.07 -11.16
C ARG A 293 -7.95 -13.47 -12.51
N SER A 294 -6.98 -12.81 -13.13
CA SER A 294 -6.90 -12.67 -14.58
C SER A 294 -5.82 -13.63 -15.08
N LEU A 295 -6.16 -14.91 -15.24
CA LEU A 295 -5.40 -15.75 -16.16
C LEU A 295 -5.90 -15.40 -17.55
N ALA A 296 -5.07 -14.70 -18.33
CA ALA A 296 -5.25 -14.69 -19.78
C ALA A 296 -5.23 -16.15 -20.26
N PRO A 297 -6.02 -16.52 -21.29
CA PRO A 297 -5.83 -17.81 -21.92
C PRO A 297 -4.39 -17.86 -22.44
N VAL A 298 -3.64 -18.87 -21.99
CA VAL A 298 -2.42 -19.27 -22.66
C VAL A 298 -2.91 -19.93 -23.95
N ASP A 299 -2.83 -19.19 -25.06
CA ASP A 299 -2.98 -19.80 -26.38
C ASP A 299 -1.85 -20.83 -26.55
N GLU A 300 -2.24 -21.97 -27.14
CA GLU A 300 -1.59 -23.30 -27.20
C GLU A 300 -0.06 -23.35 -27.39
#